data_AF-A0A848YFY8-F1
#
_entry.id   AF-A0A848YFY8-F1
#
_cell.length_a   1.000
_cell.length_b   1.000
_cell.length_c   1.000
_cell.angle_alpha   90.00
_cell.angle_beta   90.00
_cell.angle_gamma   90.00
#
_symmetry.space_group_name_H-M   'P 1'
#
loop_
_entity.id
_entity.type
_entity.pdbx_description
1 polymer ?
#
loop_
_entity_poly.entity_id
_entity_poly.type
_entity_poly.pdbx_seq_one_letter_code
_entity_poly.pdbx_strand_id
1 'polypeptide(L)'
;MTSPDLDFRPLTPELMDNLQVIFKGTWGRSCWCMHPRMTDAQMRALPGEGSAKDRKRAAMEKLARRPIAPGVLAFQGDQPVGWIAVAPR
;
A
#
# COMPACT_ATOMS: atom_id res chain seq x y z
N MET A 1 -17.67 15.22 21.46
CA MET A 1 -17.02 13.99 20.97
C MET A 1 -15.63 14.41 20.53
N THR A 2 -14.59 14.04 21.27
CA THR A 2 -13.21 14.35 20.91
C THR A 2 -12.83 13.41 19.77
N SER A 3 -12.26 13.94 18.68
CA SER A 3 -11.75 13.11 17.59
C SER A 3 -10.69 12.14 18.13
N PRO A 4 -10.65 10.89 17.65
CA PRO A 4 -9.61 9.96 18.05
C PRO A 4 -8.23 10.51 17.65
N ASP A 5 -7.22 10.27 18.50
CA ASP A 5 -5.83 10.56 18.16
C ASP A 5 -5.39 9.62 17.03
N LEU A 6 -5.02 10.22 15.90
CA LEU A 6 -4.57 9.52 14.70
C LEU A 6 -3.12 9.87 14.41
N ASP A 7 -2.32 8.84 14.16
CA ASP A 7 -0.94 8.95 13.72
C ASP A 7 -0.82 8.58 12.24
N PHE A 8 -0.16 9.42 11.47
CA PHE A 8 -0.06 9.28 10.01
C PHE A 8 1.39 9.01 9.62
N ARG A 9 1.65 7.80 9.13
CA ARG A 9 3.01 7.32 8.82
C ARG A 9 3.16 7.07 7.32
N PRO A 10 4.21 7.59 6.66
CA PRO A 10 4.53 7.21 5.29
C PRO A 10 4.71 5.69 5.17
N LEU A 11 4.29 5.09 4.05
CA LEU A 11 4.54 3.67 3.83
C LEU A 11 6.05 3.41 3.65
N THR A 12 6.60 2.63 4.57
CA THR A 12 7.94 2.03 4.47
C THR A 12 7.81 0.50 4.33
N PRO A 13 8.90 -0.22 3.99
CA PRO A 13 8.87 -1.68 3.89
C PRO A 13 8.39 -2.37 5.18
N GLU A 14 8.71 -1.80 6.35
CA GLU A 14 8.35 -2.32 7.66
C GLU A 14 6.82 -2.25 7.91
N LEU A 15 6.11 -1.38 7.20
CA LEU A 15 4.66 -1.19 7.33
C LEU A 15 3.85 -1.93 6.26
N MET A 16 4.47 -2.76 5.42
CA MET A 16 3.80 -3.52 4.36
C MET A 16 2.73 -4.47 4.90
N ASP A 17 2.95 -5.05 6.07
CA ASP A 17 1.99 -5.97 6.68
C ASP A 17 0.80 -5.19 7.29
N ASN A 18 1.02 -3.97 7.80
CA ASN A 18 -0.08 -3.08 8.21
C ASN A 18 -0.96 -2.69 7.01
N LEU A 19 -0.35 -2.41 5.85
CA LEU A 19 -1.10 -2.17 4.62
C LEU A 19 -1.95 -3.39 4.22
N GLN A 20 -1.41 -4.59 4.40
CA GLN A 20 -2.16 -5.83 4.15
C GLN A 20 -3.37 -5.98 5.08
N VAL A 21 -3.24 -5.58 6.35
CA VAL A 21 -4.36 -5.58 7.31
C VAL A 21 -5.49 -4.70 6.80
N ILE A 22 -5.19 -3.47 6.35
CA ILE A 22 -6.19 -2.53 5.81
C ILE A 22 -6.85 -3.10 4.55
N PHE A 23 -6.08 -3.75 3.68
CA PHE A 23 -6.62 -4.31 2.45
C PHE A 23 -7.51 -5.54 2.64
N LYS A 24 -7.48 -6.18 3.82
CA LYS A 24 -8.33 -7.34 4.11
C LYS A 24 -9.81 -6.93 3.99
N GLY A 25 -10.56 -7.65 3.15
CA GLY A 25 -11.99 -7.35 2.90
C GLY A 25 -12.24 -6.20 1.92
N THR A 26 -11.21 -5.60 1.34
CA THR A 26 -11.34 -4.52 0.35
C THR A 26 -10.81 -4.94 -1.03
N TRP A 27 -11.10 -4.12 -2.04
CA TRP A 27 -10.56 -4.27 -3.39
C TRP A 27 -9.04 -4.09 -3.44
N GLY A 28 -8.45 -3.42 -2.43
CA GLY A 28 -7.00 -3.23 -2.30
C GLY A 28 -6.22 -4.54 -2.23
N ARG A 29 -6.85 -5.64 -1.80
CA ARG A 29 -6.20 -6.96 -1.66
C ARG A 29 -5.67 -7.53 -2.97
N SER A 30 -6.31 -7.21 -4.10
CA SER A 30 -5.97 -7.75 -5.42
C SER A 30 -5.10 -6.79 -6.24
N CYS A 31 -5.30 -5.49 -6.09
CA CYS A 31 -4.58 -4.48 -6.86
C CYS A 31 -3.35 -3.95 -6.13
N TRP A 32 -3.25 -4.11 -4.80
CA TRP A 32 -2.23 -3.47 -3.96
C TRP A 32 -2.10 -1.98 -4.23
N CYS A 33 -3.21 -1.32 -4.54
CA CYS A 33 -3.27 0.08 -4.95
C CYS A 33 -2.39 0.42 -6.19
N MET A 34 -2.09 -0.55 -7.06
CA MET A 34 -1.26 -0.31 -8.25
C MET A 34 -2.04 0.29 -9.43
N HIS A 35 -3.36 0.12 -9.48
CA HIS A 35 -4.20 0.61 -10.57
C HIS A 35 -4.09 2.13 -10.85
N PRO A 36 -4.02 3.03 -9.85
CA PRO A 36 -3.78 4.46 -10.12
C PRO A 36 -2.36 4.78 -10.65
N ARG A 37 -1.43 3.82 -10.60
CA ARG A 37 -0.01 3.98 -10.95
C ARG A 37 0.38 3.30 -12.25
N MET A 38 -0.36 2.26 -12.65
CA MET A 38 0.00 1.38 -13.75
C MET A 38 -1.23 0.98 -14.56
N THR A 39 -1.04 0.86 -15.87
CA THR A 39 -2.03 0.24 -16.76
C THR A 39 -2.13 -1.27 -16.49
N ASP A 40 -3.20 -1.90 -16.97
CA ASP A 40 -3.36 -3.35 -16.85
C ASP A 40 -2.25 -4.14 -17.56
N ALA A 41 -1.77 -3.63 -18.70
CA ALA A 41 -0.63 -4.22 -19.40
C ALA A 41 0.65 -4.18 -18.55
N GLN A 42 0.93 -3.04 -17.91
CA GLN A 42 2.07 -2.88 -17.02
C GLN A 42 1.95 -3.78 -15.77
N MET A 43 0.75 -3.89 -15.18
CA MET A 43 0.53 -4.78 -14.04
C MET A 43 0.72 -6.27 -14.40
N ARG A 44 0.32 -6.70 -15.60
CA ARG A 44 0.54 -8.08 -16.08
C ARG A 44 2.02 -8.38 -16.31
N ALA A 45 2.77 -7.37 -16.76
CA ALA A 45 4.20 -7.44 -17.04
C ALA A 45 5.10 -7.26 -15.81
N LEU A 46 4.55 -7.10 -14.60
CA LEU A 46 5.36 -7.00 -13.38
C LEU A 46 6.28 -8.22 -13.25
N PRO A 47 7.59 -8.01 -12.99
CA PRO A 47 8.55 -9.09 -12.84
C PRO A 47 8.40 -9.78 -11.48
N GLY A 48 9.07 -10.92 -11.33
CA GLY A 48 9.10 -11.70 -10.09
C GLY A 48 8.36 -13.03 -10.22
N GLU A 49 8.53 -13.88 -9.22
CA GLU A 49 7.89 -15.19 -9.15
C GLU A 49 6.57 -15.13 -8.35
N GLY A 50 5.80 -16.21 -8.37
CA GLY A 50 4.55 -16.33 -7.63
C GLY A 50 3.33 -15.73 -8.33
N SER A 51 2.27 -15.52 -7.56
CA SER A 51 0.99 -15.08 -8.10
C SER A 51 1.05 -13.62 -8.58
N ALA A 52 0.06 -13.21 -9.40
CA ALA A 52 -0.07 -11.80 -9.79
C ALA A 52 -0.22 -10.86 -8.56
N LYS A 53 -0.76 -11.37 -7.45
CA LYS A 53 -0.87 -10.62 -6.19
C LYS A 53 0.49 -10.43 -5.53
N ASP A 54 1.35 -11.46 -5.53
CA ASP A 54 2.68 -11.41 -4.90
C ASP A 54 3.59 -10.43 -5.64
N ARG A 55 3.55 -10.46 -6.98
CA ARG A 55 4.28 -9.49 -7.83
C ARG A 55 3.83 -8.05 -7.60
N LYS A 56 2.53 -7.81 -7.39
CA LYS A 56 2.01 -6.47 -7.04
C LYS A 56 2.39 -6.03 -5.63
N ARG A 57 2.40 -6.95 -4.64
CA ARG A 57 2.92 -6.67 -3.29
C ARG A 57 4.38 -6.25 -3.35
N ALA A 58 5.21 -7.01 -4.06
CA ALA A 58 6.63 -6.71 -4.25
C ALA A 58 6.85 -5.37 -4.97
N ALA A 59 6.03 -5.04 -5.96
CA ALA A 59 6.07 -3.75 -6.63
C ALA A 59 5.75 -2.58 -5.67
N MET A 60 4.73 -2.73 -4.80
CA MET A 60 4.41 -1.72 -3.79
C MET A 60 5.53 -1.60 -2.74
N GLU A 61 6.13 -2.71 -2.30
CA GLU A 61 7.26 -2.69 -1.38
C GLU A 61 8.48 -1.97 -1.99
N LYS A 62 8.73 -2.18 -3.30
CA LYS A 62 9.77 -1.42 -4.02
C LYS A 62 9.47 0.07 -4.03
N LEU A 63 8.21 0.48 -4.19
CA LEU A 63 7.81 1.88 -4.09
C LEU A 63 8.01 2.43 -2.67
N ALA A 64 7.72 1.64 -1.64
CA ALA A 64 7.91 2.01 -0.23
C ALA A 64 9.39 2.25 0.15
N ARG A 65 10.35 1.75 -0.64
CA ARG A 65 11.79 2.00 -0.48
C ARG A 65 12.26 3.32 -1.09
N ARG A 66 11.42 4.03 -1.84
CA ARG A 66 11.80 5.29 -2.51
C ARG A 66 11.84 6.45 -1.49
N PRO A 67 12.59 7.53 -1.77
CA PRO A 67 12.62 8.71 -0.91
C PRO A 67 11.25 9.35 -0.68
N ILE A 68 10.37 9.30 -1.69
CA ILE A 68 8.97 9.71 -1.57
C ILE A 68 8.13 8.43 -1.49
N ALA A 69 7.54 8.18 -0.33
CA ALA A 69 6.67 7.04 -0.10
C ALA A 69 5.47 7.08 -1.05
N PRO A 70 4.93 5.92 -1.46
CA PRO A 70 3.78 5.87 -2.37
C PRO A 70 2.49 6.34 -1.70
N GLY A 71 2.45 6.48 -0.38
CA GLY A 71 1.25 6.89 0.34
C GLY A 71 1.45 6.87 1.84
N VAL A 72 0.34 7.01 2.56
CA VAL A 72 0.31 7.20 4.01
C VAL A 72 -0.68 6.22 4.64
N LEU A 73 -0.25 5.63 5.75
CA LEU A 73 -1.06 4.82 6.66
C LEU A 73 -1.53 5.69 7.83
N ALA A 74 -2.80 5.54 8.21
CA ALA A 74 -3.35 6.11 9.44
C ALA A 74 -3.43 5.02 10.51
N PHE A 75 -3.04 5.36 11.74
CA PHE A 75 -3.04 4.50 12.91
C PHE A 75 -3.86 5.11 14.03
N GLN A 76 -4.58 4.27 14.76
CA GLN A 76 -5.16 4.59 16.06
C GLN A 76 -4.45 3.71 17.11
N GLY A 77 -3.50 4.30 17.85
CA GLY A 77 -2.51 3.51 18.60
C GLY A 77 -1.66 2.65 17.67
N ASP A 78 -1.62 1.34 17.91
CA ASP A 78 -0.90 0.37 17.06
C ASP A 78 -1.76 -0.21 15.94
N GLN A 79 -3.05 0.10 15.90
CA GLN A 79 -3.98 -0.45 14.93
C GLN A 79 -3.96 0.39 13.63
N PRO A 80 -3.64 -0.21 12.47
CA PRO A 80 -3.79 0.48 11.19
C PRO A 80 -5.28 0.60 10.82
N VAL A 81 -5.74 1.82 10.59
CA VAL A 81 -7.17 2.14 10.36
C VAL A 81 -7.44 2.77 9.00
N GLY A 82 -6.41 3.21 8.27
CA GLY A 82 -6.61 3.88 6.98
C GLY A 82 -5.39 3.86 6.08
N TRP A 83 -5.63 3.91 4.77
CA TRP A 83 -4.61 3.99 3.73
C TRP A 83 -5.03 5.00 2.68
N ILE A 84 -4.09 5.85 2.27
CA ILE A 84 -4.25 6.68 1.08
C ILE A 84 -3.00 6.61 0.19
N ALA A 85 -3.22 6.30 -1.08
CA ALA A 85 -2.19 6.42 -2.10
C ALA A 85 -2.08 7.89 -2.54
N VAL A 86 -0.96 8.51 -2.21
CA VAL A 86 -0.66 9.90 -2.57
C VAL A 86 0.84 10.03 -2.79
N ALA A 87 1.23 10.12 -4.06
CA ALA A 87 2.61 10.31 -4.49
C ALA A 87 2.64 10.82 -5.94
N PRO A 88 3.73 11.48 -6.38
CA PRO A 88 3.96 11.75 -7.79
C PRO A 88 3.91 10.46 -8.63
N ARG A 89 3.42 10.57 -9.87
CA ARG A 89 3.48 9.48 -10.85
C ARG A 89 4.87 9.35 -11.44
#